data_AF-A0A8I5Y5X8-F1
#
_entry.id   AF-A0A8I5Y5X8-F1
#
_cell.length_a   1.000
_cell.length_b   1.000
_cell.length_c   1.000
_cell.angle_alpha   90.00
_cell.angle_beta   90.00
_cell.angle_gamma   90.00
#
_symmetry.space_group_name_H-M   'P 1'
#
loop_
_entity.id
_entity.type
_entity.pdbx_description
1 polymer ?
#
loop_
_entity_poly.entity_id
_entity_poly.type
_entity_poly.pdbx_seq_one_letter_code
_entity_poly.pdbx_strand_id
1 'polypeptide(L)'
;MEKTCADEFPLTVDSSEKQGVVCIFGTGDFGKSLGLKMLQCGYSVVFGSRNPQVSSLLPRGAEVLCYSEAASRSDVIVLAVHREHYDFLAELADSLKGRVLIDVSNNQKMNQYPESNAEYLAQLVPGAHVVKAFNTISAWALQSGTLDASRQVFVCGNDSKAKDRVMDIARTLGLTPLDQGSLVAAKEIENYPLQLFPMWRFPFYLSSGLCVFFFVYCAIREVIYPYVTGKTDSTYRLVVSIPNRVFPITALTLLALVYLPGILAAILQLYRGTKYRRFPNWLDHWMLCRKQLGLVALGFAFLHAIYTLVIPIRYYVRWRLRNATITQALTNKDSPFSSSTAWLSDSYLALGILGFFLFLLLGITSLPSVSNMVNWREFRFVQKPQRCHHD
;
A
#
# COMPACT_ATOMS: atom_id res chain seq x y z
N MET A 1 -13.98 -24.14 38.22
CA MET A 1 -14.38 -24.68 36.90
C MET A 1 -14.94 -23.50 36.15
N GLU A 2 -14.36 -22.96 35.09
CA GLU A 2 -13.44 -23.48 34.07
C GLU A 2 -12.56 -22.33 33.58
N LYS A 3 -11.26 -22.57 33.47
CA LYS A 3 -10.28 -21.67 32.84
C LYS A 3 -10.41 -21.85 31.32
N THR A 4 -10.68 -20.79 30.58
CA THR A 4 -10.55 -20.81 29.12
C THR A 4 -9.07 -20.60 28.79
N CYS A 5 -8.44 -21.67 28.30
CA CYS A 5 -7.07 -21.71 27.81
C CYS A 5 -6.99 -20.84 26.56
N ALA A 6 -6.24 -19.73 26.61
CA ALA A 6 -5.79 -19.05 25.41
C ALA A 6 -4.62 -19.85 24.87
N ASP A 7 -4.77 -20.40 23.66
CA ASP A 7 -3.69 -21.04 22.92
C ASP A 7 -2.63 -19.99 22.54
N GLU A 8 -1.66 -19.79 23.43
CA GLU A 8 -0.37 -19.22 23.08
C GLU A 8 0.35 -20.23 22.18
N PHE A 9 0.42 -19.94 20.88
CA PHE A 9 1.35 -20.63 19.97
C PHE A 9 2.79 -20.35 20.45
N PRO A 10 3.56 -21.36 20.87
CA PRO A 10 4.94 -21.15 21.29
C PRO A 10 5.80 -21.05 20.03
N LEU A 11 6.14 -19.82 19.63
CA LEU A 11 7.23 -19.54 18.68
C LEU A 11 8.56 -19.61 19.43
N THR A 12 8.90 -20.78 19.95
CA THR A 12 10.27 -21.10 20.34
C THR A 12 10.75 -22.20 19.41
N VAL A 13 11.40 -21.80 18.33
CA VAL A 13 12.30 -22.70 17.61
C VAL A 13 13.44 -22.98 18.59
N ASP A 14 13.44 -24.17 19.17
CA ASP A 14 14.53 -24.69 19.97
C ASP A 14 15.69 -25.01 19.02
N SER A 15 16.50 -24.00 18.69
CA SER A 15 17.79 -24.19 18.03
C SER A 15 18.90 -23.92 19.04
N SER A 16 19.36 -24.97 19.69
CA SER A 16 20.54 -24.98 20.58
C SER A 16 21.87 -24.83 19.83
N GLU A 17 21.85 -24.58 18.52
CA GLU A 17 23.02 -24.15 17.76
C GLU A 17 23.19 -22.63 17.87
N LYS A 18 24.25 -22.18 18.54
CA LYS A 18 24.66 -20.77 18.52
C LYS A 18 24.81 -20.33 17.06
N GLN A 19 23.98 -19.40 16.61
CA GLN A 19 24.18 -18.75 15.33
C GLN A 19 25.52 -17.99 15.31
N GLY A 20 26.01 -17.68 14.11
CA GLY A 20 27.30 -17.01 13.94
C GLY A 20 27.41 -15.63 14.61
N VAL A 21 28.58 -15.01 14.49
CA VAL A 21 28.80 -13.64 14.97
C VAL A 21 28.32 -12.64 13.94
N VAL A 22 27.58 -11.60 14.34
CA VAL A 22 27.22 -10.45 13.49
C VAL A 22 27.79 -9.17 14.10
N CYS A 23 28.46 -8.37 13.29
CA CYS A 23 28.94 -7.06 13.70
C CYS A 23 27.94 -5.97 13.31
N ILE A 24 27.71 -4.98 14.18
CA ILE A 24 26.86 -3.82 13.91
C ILE A 24 27.68 -2.55 14.12
N PHE A 25 27.94 -1.82 13.05
CA PHE A 25 28.53 -0.49 13.12
C PHE A 25 27.46 0.54 13.46
N GLY A 26 27.67 1.27 14.56
CA GLY A 26 26.73 2.27 15.05
C GLY A 26 25.84 1.73 16.17
N THR A 27 25.83 2.44 17.29
CA THR A 27 25.09 2.12 18.52
C THR A 27 23.83 2.99 18.70
N GLY A 28 23.28 3.49 17.58
CA GLY A 28 22.04 4.27 17.55
C GLY A 28 20.78 3.41 17.75
N ASP A 29 19.60 4.02 17.58
CA ASP A 29 18.32 3.35 17.88
C ASP A 29 18.07 2.10 17.04
N PHE A 30 18.35 2.16 15.73
CA PHE A 30 18.23 0.99 14.86
C PHE A 30 19.25 -0.09 15.20
N GLY A 31 20.52 0.28 15.44
CA GLY A 31 21.57 -0.65 15.83
C GLY A 31 21.24 -1.39 17.13
N LYS A 32 20.77 -0.68 18.17
CA LYS A 32 20.29 -1.26 19.43
C LYS A 32 19.14 -2.23 19.22
N SER A 33 18.15 -1.82 18.44
CA SER A 33 16.95 -2.61 18.17
C SER A 33 17.28 -3.91 17.45
N LEU A 34 18.04 -3.81 16.35
CA LEU A 34 18.45 -4.96 15.57
C LEU A 34 19.37 -5.89 16.37
N GLY A 35 20.32 -5.33 17.12
CA GLY A 35 21.22 -6.12 17.96
C GLY A 35 20.49 -6.86 19.09
N LEU A 36 19.53 -6.23 19.75
CA LEU A 36 18.68 -6.89 20.74
C LEU A 36 17.89 -8.05 20.10
N LYS A 37 17.30 -7.83 18.91
CA LYS A 37 16.56 -8.85 18.20
C LYS A 37 17.46 -10.03 17.77
N MET A 38 18.68 -9.74 17.30
CA MET A 38 19.68 -10.76 16.95
C MET A 38 20.11 -11.60 18.16
N LEU A 39 20.33 -10.99 19.32
CA LEU A 39 20.63 -11.71 20.56
C LEU A 39 19.49 -12.64 20.98
N GLN A 40 18.23 -12.18 20.88
CA GLN A 40 17.05 -13.01 21.16
C GLN A 40 16.93 -14.22 20.22
N CYS A 41 17.47 -14.10 19.01
CA CYS A 41 17.49 -15.15 17.99
C CYS A 41 18.78 -15.99 17.99
N GLY A 42 19.63 -15.86 19.03
CA GLY A 42 20.81 -16.72 19.25
C GLY A 42 22.11 -16.29 18.56
N TYR A 43 22.13 -15.13 17.89
CA TYR A 43 23.38 -14.58 17.33
C TYR A 43 24.28 -13.97 18.41
N SER A 44 25.59 -14.10 18.24
CA SER A 44 26.55 -13.30 19.00
C SER A 44 26.72 -11.93 18.34
N VAL A 45 26.47 -10.83 19.06
CA VAL A 45 26.50 -9.47 18.50
C VAL A 45 27.73 -8.71 19.00
N VAL A 46 28.47 -8.10 18.08
CA VAL A 46 29.59 -7.20 18.37
C VAL A 46 29.30 -5.82 17.80
N PHE A 47 29.21 -4.80 18.65
CA PHE A 47 29.00 -3.42 18.22
C PHE A 47 30.34 -2.72 17.93
N GLY A 48 30.41 -2.03 16.79
CA GLY A 48 31.45 -1.06 16.50
C GLY A 48 30.98 0.35 16.83
N SER A 49 31.72 1.06 17.68
CA SER A 49 31.41 2.44 18.10
C SER A 49 32.66 3.33 18.09
N ARG A 50 32.46 4.63 17.86
CA ARG A 50 33.51 5.67 18.03
C ARG A 50 34.02 5.74 19.47
N ASN A 51 33.14 5.52 20.45
CA ASN A 51 33.49 5.53 21.86
C ASN A 51 32.94 4.25 22.51
N PRO A 52 33.72 3.15 22.56
CA PRO A 52 33.27 1.87 23.11
C PRO A 52 33.02 1.93 24.63
N GLN A 53 33.57 2.93 25.33
CA GLN A 53 33.38 3.11 26.78
C GLN A 53 31.96 3.59 27.14
N VAL A 54 31.23 4.18 26.18
CA VAL A 54 29.85 4.66 26.38
C VAL A 54 28.86 3.63 25.86
N SER A 55 28.52 2.64 26.69
CA SER A 55 27.70 1.48 26.33
C SER A 55 26.45 1.26 27.20
N SER A 56 26.07 2.24 28.02
CA SER A 56 25.02 2.10 29.06
C SER A 56 23.63 1.69 28.55
N LEU A 57 23.30 1.99 27.29
CA LEU A 57 22.00 1.71 26.67
C LEU A 57 22.04 0.49 25.72
N LEU A 58 23.12 -0.28 25.71
CA LEU A 58 23.28 -1.45 24.85
C LEU A 58 22.82 -2.73 25.54
N PRO A 59 22.33 -3.73 24.79
CA PRO A 59 21.85 -4.97 25.37
C PRO A 59 22.98 -5.73 26.07
N ARG A 60 22.68 -6.25 27.28
CA ARG A 60 23.62 -7.10 28.02
C ARG A 60 23.89 -8.37 27.22
N GLY A 61 25.16 -8.72 27.03
CA GLY A 61 25.59 -9.88 26.24
C GLY A 61 26.15 -9.56 24.85
N ALA A 62 26.10 -8.29 24.42
CA ALA A 62 26.86 -7.82 23.25
C ALA A 62 28.19 -7.19 23.69
N GLU A 63 29.25 -7.45 22.93
CA GLU A 63 30.54 -6.79 23.09
C GLU A 63 30.54 -5.45 22.34
N VAL A 64 31.27 -4.44 22.84
CA VAL A 64 31.37 -3.12 22.20
C VAL A 64 32.86 -2.79 22.03
N LEU A 65 33.29 -2.66 20.77
CA LEU A 65 34.67 -2.44 20.39
C LEU A 65 34.79 -1.19 19.51
N CYS A 66 36.04 -0.78 19.24
CA CYS A 66 36.28 0.19 18.17
C CYS A 66 35.99 -0.45 16.79
N TYR A 67 35.79 0.37 15.75
CA TYR A 67 35.33 -0.12 14.45
C TYR A 67 36.26 -1.17 13.81
N SER A 68 37.58 -0.96 13.86
CA SER A 68 38.57 -1.89 13.29
C SER A 68 38.56 -3.24 13.98
N GLU A 69 38.53 -3.24 15.32
CA GLU A 69 38.46 -4.47 16.12
C GLU A 69 37.14 -5.19 15.91
N ALA A 70 36.01 -4.47 15.93
CA ALA A 70 34.68 -5.05 15.70
C ALA A 70 34.57 -5.71 14.32
N ALA A 71 35.09 -5.06 13.27
CA ALA A 71 35.12 -5.62 11.92
C ALA A 71 35.88 -6.96 11.87
N SER A 72 36.95 -7.12 12.65
CA SER A 72 37.75 -8.35 12.66
C SER A 72 36.99 -9.58 13.21
N ARG A 73 35.88 -9.37 13.94
CA ARG A 73 35.14 -10.43 14.65
C ARG A 73 34.04 -11.10 13.82
N SER A 74 33.65 -10.53 12.68
CA SER A 74 32.55 -11.08 11.87
C SER A 74 32.74 -10.83 10.38
N ASP A 75 32.33 -11.81 9.56
CA ASP A 75 32.23 -11.65 8.11
C ASP A 75 31.02 -10.81 7.68
N VAL A 76 30.04 -10.60 8.56
CA VAL A 76 28.80 -9.89 8.27
C VAL A 76 28.73 -8.65 9.15
N ILE A 77 28.75 -7.49 8.50
CA ILE A 77 28.75 -6.19 9.16
C ILE A 77 27.51 -5.42 8.72
N VAL A 78 26.65 -5.05 9.68
CA VAL A 78 25.52 -4.15 9.45
C VAL A 78 25.98 -2.72 9.65
N LEU A 79 25.77 -1.86 8.65
CA LEU A 79 26.10 -0.44 8.73
C LEU A 79 24.90 0.38 9.22
N ALA A 80 24.68 0.41 10.53
CA ALA A 80 23.62 1.21 11.18
C ALA A 80 24.05 2.67 11.41
N VAL A 81 24.55 3.31 10.34
CA VAL A 81 25.05 4.69 10.31
C VAL A 81 24.42 5.41 9.11
N HIS A 82 24.21 6.72 9.23
CA HIS A 82 23.71 7.54 8.13
C HIS A 82 24.78 7.80 7.06
N ARG A 83 24.34 7.98 5.81
CA ARG A 83 25.23 8.15 4.65
C ARG A 83 26.25 9.29 4.83
N GLU A 84 25.85 10.38 5.47
CA GLU A 84 26.68 11.56 5.75
C GLU A 84 27.90 11.26 6.65
N HIS A 85 27.97 10.05 7.21
CA HIS A 85 29.04 9.61 8.08
C HIS A 85 29.71 8.32 7.57
N TYR A 86 29.69 8.07 6.26
CA TYR A 86 30.35 6.90 5.68
C TYR A 86 31.87 7.06 5.52
N ASP A 87 32.39 8.29 5.64
CA ASP A 87 33.79 8.61 5.28
C ASP A 87 34.83 7.78 6.06
N PHE A 88 34.57 7.45 7.33
CA PHE A 88 35.49 6.64 8.15
C PHE A 88 35.69 5.21 7.61
N LEU A 89 34.80 4.72 6.75
CA LEU A 89 34.91 3.40 6.14
C LEU A 89 36.05 3.34 5.12
N ALA A 90 36.47 4.47 4.55
CA ALA A 90 37.58 4.52 3.61
C ALA A 90 38.89 4.13 4.29
N GLU A 91 39.08 4.57 5.54
CA GLU A 91 40.23 4.23 6.38
C GLU A 91 40.22 2.75 6.82
N LEU A 92 39.04 2.12 6.83
CA LEU A 92 38.85 0.72 7.22
C LEU A 92 38.75 -0.24 6.02
N ALA A 93 38.83 0.25 4.79
CA ALA A 93 38.50 -0.50 3.59
C ALA A 93 39.27 -1.82 3.47
N ASP A 94 40.57 -1.82 3.83
CA ASP A 94 41.41 -3.02 3.83
C ASP A 94 40.92 -4.09 4.81
N SER A 95 40.48 -3.67 6.00
CA SER A 95 39.94 -4.57 7.03
C SER A 95 38.57 -5.17 6.67
N LEU A 96 37.85 -4.52 5.75
CA LEU A 96 36.52 -4.89 5.28
C LEU A 96 36.54 -5.77 4.02
N LYS A 97 37.72 -6.02 3.44
CA LYS A 97 37.87 -6.81 2.22
C LYS A 97 37.32 -8.23 2.38
N GLY A 98 36.48 -8.66 1.44
CA GLY A 98 35.82 -9.97 1.42
C GLY A 98 34.65 -10.12 2.38
N ARG A 99 34.34 -9.10 3.19
CA ARG A 99 33.21 -9.12 4.14
C ARG A 99 31.92 -8.73 3.44
N VAL A 100 30.80 -9.16 4.02
CA VAL A 100 29.45 -8.73 3.63
C VAL A 100 29.11 -7.47 4.41
N LEU A 101 28.86 -6.37 3.69
CA LEU A 101 28.48 -5.09 4.28
C LEU A 101 27.02 -4.80 3.97
N ILE A 102 26.18 -4.80 5.01
CA ILE A 102 24.74 -4.62 4.87
C ILE A 102 24.40 -3.14 5.05
N ASP A 103 23.97 -2.49 3.96
CA ASP A 103 23.47 -1.12 3.97
C ASP A 103 21.98 -1.12 4.37
N VAL A 104 21.68 -0.47 5.49
CA VAL A 104 20.31 -0.35 6.05
C VAL A 104 19.78 1.09 5.99
N SER A 105 20.47 1.99 5.28
CA SER A 105 20.22 3.42 5.33
C SER A 105 18.99 3.84 4.52
N ASN A 106 18.35 4.93 4.94
CA ASN A 106 17.34 5.65 4.16
C ASN A 106 17.74 7.13 4.06
N ASN A 107 17.37 7.76 2.96
CA ASN A 107 17.53 9.20 2.77
C ASN A 107 16.38 9.97 3.42
N GLN A 108 16.55 11.27 3.67
CA GLN A 108 15.49 12.12 4.24
C GLN A 108 14.42 12.47 3.21
N LYS A 109 14.80 12.54 1.93
CA LYS A 109 13.90 12.81 0.82
C LYS A 109 14.27 11.99 -0.41
N MET A 110 13.27 11.78 -1.27
CA MET A 110 13.45 11.19 -2.59
C MET A 110 14.47 12.00 -3.41
N ASN A 111 15.31 11.31 -4.17
CA ASN A 111 16.28 11.91 -5.08
C ASN A 111 17.24 12.92 -4.41
N GLN A 112 17.58 12.71 -3.12
CA GLN A 112 18.56 13.54 -2.41
C GLN A 112 19.98 13.40 -3.00
N TYR A 113 20.36 12.19 -3.40
CA TYR A 113 21.65 11.86 -4.01
C TYR A 113 21.45 11.24 -5.41
N PRO A 114 22.44 11.37 -6.32
CA PRO A 114 22.32 10.83 -7.68
C PRO A 114 22.26 9.30 -7.68
N GLU A 115 23.24 8.63 -7.10
CA GLU A 115 23.26 7.19 -6.87
C GLU A 115 22.52 6.78 -5.59
N SER A 116 22.29 5.47 -5.40
CA SER A 116 21.80 4.93 -4.13
C SER A 116 22.90 4.92 -3.05
N ASN A 117 22.50 4.77 -1.79
CA ASN A 117 23.46 4.70 -0.69
C ASN A 117 24.30 3.43 -0.75
N ALA A 118 23.68 2.31 -1.13
CA ALA A 118 24.39 1.05 -1.31
C ALA A 118 25.40 1.08 -2.48
N GLU A 119 25.08 1.77 -3.59
CA GLU A 119 26.04 1.97 -4.69
C GLU A 119 27.22 2.86 -4.28
N TYR A 120 26.96 3.95 -3.57
CA TYR A 120 28.01 4.81 -3.02
C TYR A 120 28.91 4.04 -2.04
N LEU A 121 28.31 3.23 -1.17
CA LEU A 121 29.04 2.38 -0.23
C LEU A 121 29.94 1.36 -0.95
N ALA A 122 29.47 0.78 -2.05
CA ALA A 122 30.25 -0.14 -2.86
C ALA A 122 31.45 0.53 -3.54
N GLN A 123 31.36 1.81 -3.90
CA GLN A 123 32.48 2.59 -4.42
C GLN A 123 33.51 2.91 -3.33
N LEU A 124 33.02 3.19 -2.11
CA LEU A 124 33.85 3.53 -0.95
C LEU A 124 34.65 2.31 -0.44
N VAL A 125 34.06 1.12 -0.49
CA VAL A 125 34.68 -0.14 -0.06
C VAL A 125 34.60 -1.20 -1.17
N PRO A 126 35.39 -1.09 -2.26
CA PRO A 126 35.26 -1.94 -3.45
C PRO A 126 35.61 -3.41 -3.20
N GLY A 127 36.35 -3.71 -2.13
CA GLY A 127 36.69 -5.06 -1.73
C GLY A 127 35.60 -5.81 -0.96
N ALA A 128 34.50 -5.15 -0.58
CA ALA A 128 33.42 -5.74 0.21
C ALA A 128 32.20 -6.10 -0.67
N HIS A 129 31.42 -7.07 -0.22
CA HIS A 129 30.16 -7.46 -0.85
C HIS A 129 29.02 -6.66 -0.23
N VAL A 130 28.60 -5.58 -0.89
CA VAL A 130 27.49 -4.75 -0.41
C VAL A 130 26.14 -5.40 -0.70
N VAL A 131 25.29 -5.44 0.32
CA VAL A 131 23.90 -5.92 0.25
C VAL A 131 22.97 -4.87 0.84
N LYS A 132 21.93 -4.46 0.13
CA LYS A 132 20.87 -3.60 0.67
C LYS A 132 19.84 -4.48 1.38
N ALA A 133 19.55 -4.20 2.65
CA ALA A 133 18.50 -4.89 3.40
C ALA A 133 17.97 -4.06 4.58
N PHE A 134 16.89 -4.52 5.21
CA PHE A 134 16.30 -4.02 6.47
C PHE A 134 15.82 -2.56 6.52
N ASN A 135 16.06 -1.75 5.48
CA ASN A 135 15.67 -0.34 5.45
C ASN A 135 14.14 -0.12 5.49
N THR A 136 13.33 -1.15 5.18
CA THR A 136 11.86 -1.12 5.27
C THR A 136 11.30 -1.40 6.66
N ILE A 137 12.13 -1.84 7.61
CA ILE A 137 11.71 -2.19 8.96
C ILE A 137 12.08 -1.06 9.91
N SER A 138 11.13 -0.63 10.74
CA SER A 138 11.39 0.41 11.74
C SER A 138 12.06 -0.19 12.99
N ALA A 139 12.89 0.61 13.66
CA ALA A 139 13.53 0.21 14.92
C ALA A 139 12.50 -0.18 15.99
N TRP A 140 11.35 0.49 16.02
CA TRP A 140 10.28 0.18 16.98
C TRP A 140 9.64 -1.18 16.71
N ALA A 141 9.36 -1.52 15.45
CA ALA A 141 8.73 -2.81 15.08
C ALA A 141 9.59 -4.02 15.47
N LEU A 142 10.92 -3.89 15.40
CA LEU A 142 11.86 -4.92 15.85
C LEU A 142 11.84 -5.14 17.37
N GLN A 143 11.52 -4.10 18.15
CA GLN A 143 11.45 -4.17 19.62
C GLN A 143 10.10 -4.67 20.13
N SER A 144 9.00 -4.14 19.57
CA SER A 144 7.64 -4.43 20.02
C SER A 144 7.14 -5.79 19.55
N GLY A 145 7.76 -6.38 18.53
CA GLY A 145 7.28 -7.60 17.87
C GLY A 145 6.02 -7.38 17.02
N THR A 146 5.50 -6.15 16.94
CA THR A 146 4.34 -5.77 16.13
C THR A 146 4.75 -5.56 14.68
N LEU A 147 5.02 -6.67 13.98
CA LEU A 147 5.36 -6.67 12.55
C LEU A 147 4.12 -6.60 11.64
N ASP A 148 2.99 -6.09 12.14
CA ASP A 148 1.65 -6.21 11.52
C ASP A 148 1.52 -5.56 10.14
N ALA A 149 2.36 -4.57 9.81
CA ALA A 149 2.31 -3.88 8.52
C ALA A 149 3.30 -4.41 7.48
N SER A 150 4.46 -4.95 7.89
CA SER A 150 5.44 -5.52 6.96
C SER A 150 6.42 -6.44 7.68
N ARG A 151 6.30 -7.74 7.43
CA ARG A 151 7.37 -8.73 7.68
C ARG A 151 8.36 -8.79 6.52
N GLN A 152 8.09 -8.09 5.42
CA GLN A 152 8.87 -8.19 4.20
C GLN A 152 10.14 -7.33 4.29
N VAL A 153 11.27 -7.95 3.98
CA VAL A 153 12.57 -7.28 3.85
C VAL A 153 13.02 -7.44 2.41
N PHE A 154 13.09 -6.32 1.68
CA PHE A 154 13.68 -6.34 0.35
C PHE A 154 15.20 -6.50 0.46
N VAL A 155 15.76 -7.42 -0.32
CA VAL A 155 17.19 -7.72 -0.36
C VAL A 155 17.69 -7.58 -1.79
N CYS A 156 18.77 -6.85 -2.00
CA CYS A 156 19.46 -6.83 -3.30
C CYS A 156 20.97 -6.69 -3.13
N GLY A 157 21.73 -7.08 -4.15
CA GLY A 157 23.18 -7.18 -4.10
C GLY A 157 23.74 -7.94 -5.29
N ASN A 158 25.02 -7.70 -5.61
CA ASN A 158 25.67 -8.28 -6.79
C ASN A 158 26.28 -9.66 -6.54
N ASP A 159 26.56 -10.02 -5.27
CA ASP A 159 27.06 -11.33 -4.89
C ASP A 159 25.93 -12.20 -4.33
N SER A 160 25.64 -13.33 -4.99
CA SER A 160 24.52 -14.20 -4.60
C SER A 160 24.74 -14.85 -3.25
N LYS A 161 25.98 -15.28 -2.94
CA LYS A 161 26.31 -15.93 -1.66
C LYS A 161 26.14 -14.98 -0.48
N ALA A 162 26.54 -13.72 -0.63
CA ALA A 162 26.35 -12.67 0.34
C ALA A 162 24.86 -12.38 0.53
N LYS A 163 24.08 -12.28 -0.56
CA LYS A 163 22.62 -12.11 -0.48
C LYS A 163 21.96 -13.26 0.29
N ASP A 164 22.28 -14.51 -0.05
CA ASP A 164 21.70 -15.69 0.60
C ASP A 164 21.96 -15.67 2.11
N ARG A 165 23.19 -15.35 2.53
CA ARG A 165 23.56 -15.22 3.96
C ARG A 165 22.75 -14.13 4.66
N VAL A 166 22.49 -12.99 3.99
CA VAL A 166 21.65 -11.91 4.55
C VAL A 166 20.18 -12.30 4.60
N MET A 167 19.69 -13.04 3.59
CA MET A 167 18.32 -13.55 3.57
C MET A 167 18.09 -14.59 4.68
N ASP A 168 19.07 -15.44 4.97
CA ASP A 168 19.02 -16.39 6.10
C ASP A 168 18.91 -15.66 7.44
N ILE A 169 19.72 -14.60 7.63
CA ILE A 169 19.59 -13.73 8.83
C ILE A 169 18.17 -13.17 8.91
N ALA A 170 17.62 -12.64 7.83
CA ALA A 170 16.25 -12.11 7.83
C ALA A 170 15.22 -13.19 8.24
N ARG A 171 15.34 -14.44 7.73
CA ARG A 171 14.46 -15.56 8.10
C ARG A 171 14.57 -15.90 9.59
N THR A 172 15.79 -15.98 10.12
CA THR A 172 16.04 -16.28 11.55
C THR A 172 15.46 -15.20 12.47
N LEU A 173 15.43 -13.94 12.04
CA LEU A 173 14.79 -12.85 12.78
C LEU A 173 13.25 -12.88 12.72
N GLY A 174 12.66 -13.85 12.01
CA GLY A 174 11.21 -13.99 11.81
C GLY A 174 10.65 -13.11 10.69
N LEU A 175 11.51 -12.65 9.78
CA LEU A 175 11.15 -11.79 8.65
C LEU A 175 11.09 -12.61 7.34
N THR A 176 10.44 -12.04 6.33
CA THR A 176 10.27 -12.65 5.01
C THR A 176 11.15 -11.91 4.00
N PRO A 177 12.35 -12.43 3.66
CA PRO A 177 13.20 -11.79 2.67
C PRO A 177 12.61 -11.93 1.26
N LEU A 178 12.71 -10.87 0.46
CA LEU A 178 12.34 -10.84 -0.95
C LEU A 178 13.55 -10.39 -1.77
N ASP A 179 14.07 -11.26 -2.64
CA ASP A 179 15.20 -10.94 -3.51
C ASP A 179 14.73 -10.06 -4.68
N GLN A 180 15.26 -8.84 -4.75
CA GLN A 180 14.97 -7.84 -5.77
C GLN A 180 16.04 -7.82 -6.88
N GLY A 181 17.00 -8.74 -6.87
CA GLY A 181 18.03 -8.88 -7.91
C GLY A 181 19.36 -8.23 -7.55
N SER A 182 19.92 -7.47 -8.49
CA SER A 182 21.24 -6.84 -8.38
C SER A 182 21.20 -5.54 -7.57
N LEU A 183 22.37 -4.97 -7.28
CA LEU A 183 22.50 -3.75 -6.49
C LEU A 183 21.79 -2.53 -7.13
N VAL A 184 21.54 -2.55 -8.45
CA VAL A 184 20.79 -1.51 -9.17
C VAL A 184 19.38 -1.32 -8.59
N ALA A 185 18.77 -2.38 -8.05
CA ALA A 185 17.46 -2.30 -7.42
C ALA A 185 17.46 -1.50 -6.09
N ALA A 186 18.63 -1.21 -5.51
CA ALA A 186 18.74 -0.50 -4.24
C ALA A 186 18.11 0.90 -4.29
N LYS A 187 18.15 1.58 -5.45
CA LYS A 187 17.53 2.91 -5.61
C LYS A 187 16.02 2.88 -5.36
N GLU A 188 15.33 1.89 -5.92
CA GLU A 188 13.88 1.73 -5.70
C GLU A 188 13.57 1.28 -4.27
N ILE A 189 14.42 0.43 -3.69
CA ILE A 189 14.27 -0.03 -2.29
C ILE A 189 14.42 1.13 -1.29
N GLU A 190 15.36 2.06 -1.52
CA GLU A 190 15.54 3.26 -0.68
C GLU A 190 14.38 4.25 -0.79
N ASN A 191 13.77 4.31 -1.97
CA ASN A 191 12.61 5.15 -2.22
C ASN A 191 11.33 4.59 -1.56
N TYR A 192 11.26 3.28 -1.34
CA TYR A 192 10.06 2.58 -0.90
C TYR A 192 9.47 3.06 0.44
N PRO A 193 10.28 3.31 1.51
CA PRO A 193 9.74 3.81 2.78
C PRO A 193 9.32 5.28 2.75
N LEU A 194 9.80 6.06 1.78
CA LEU A 194 9.57 7.51 1.70
C LEU A 194 8.27 7.90 0.99
N GLN A 195 7.66 6.95 0.28
CA GLN A 195 6.44 7.18 -0.48
C GLN A 195 5.19 6.90 0.37
N LEU A 196 4.24 7.84 0.35
CA LEU A 196 2.91 7.65 0.91
C LEU A 196 1.88 7.64 -0.23
N PHE A 197 1.37 6.44 -0.53
CA PHE A 197 0.35 6.17 -1.56
C PHE A 197 0.53 6.96 -2.89
N PRO A 198 1.68 6.87 -3.57
CA PRO A 198 2.00 7.73 -4.72
C PRO A 198 1.00 7.57 -5.87
N MET A 199 0.61 6.33 -6.18
CA MET A 199 -0.34 6.01 -7.25
C MET A 199 -1.80 6.36 -6.92
N TRP A 200 -2.11 6.71 -5.66
CA TRP A 200 -3.46 7.07 -5.23
C TRP A 200 -3.72 8.56 -5.23
N ARG A 201 -2.67 9.40 -5.32
CA ARG A 201 -2.81 10.86 -5.30
C ARG A 201 -3.76 11.36 -6.39
N PHE A 202 -3.54 10.94 -7.63
CA PHE A 202 -4.39 11.36 -8.76
C PHE A 202 -5.85 10.90 -8.61
N PRO A 203 -6.15 9.60 -8.35
CA PRO A 203 -7.51 9.15 -8.05
C PRO A 203 -8.18 9.93 -6.92
N PHE A 204 -7.47 10.23 -5.83
CA PHE A 204 -8.02 10.99 -4.72
C PHE A 204 -8.34 12.43 -5.13
N TYR A 205 -7.39 13.17 -5.69
CA TYR A 205 -7.65 14.55 -6.13
C TYR A 205 -8.79 14.65 -7.14
N LEU A 206 -8.82 13.74 -8.11
CA LEU A 206 -9.90 13.69 -9.10
C LEU A 206 -11.26 13.41 -8.44
N SER A 207 -11.33 12.39 -7.57
CA SER A 207 -12.58 12.04 -6.89
C SER A 207 -13.07 13.13 -5.94
N SER A 208 -12.17 13.79 -5.20
CA SER A 208 -12.49 14.92 -4.34
C SER A 208 -13.03 16.10 -5.16
N GLY A 209 -12.40 16.43 -6.29
CA GLY A 209 -12.86 17.48 -7.20
C GLY A 209 -14.26 17.19 -7.74
N LEU A 210 -14.51 15.96 -8.23
CA LEU A 210 -15.83 15.54 -8.72
C LEU A 210 -16.88 15.59 -7.62
N CYS A 211 -16.57 15.10 -6.42
CA CYS A 211 -17.49 15.12 -5.28
C CYS A 211 -17.88 16.54 -4.89
N VAL A 212 -16.91 17.47 -4.77
CA VAL A 212 -17.19 18.88 -4.44
C VAL A 212 -18.07 19.51 -5.52
N PHE A 213 -17.74 19.30 -6.80
CA PHE A 213 -18.51 19.83 -7.91
C PHE A 213 -19.97 19.36 -7.88
N PHE A 214 -20.21 18.04 -7.82
CA PHE A 214 -21.56 17.49 -7.79
C PHE A 214 -22.30 17.83 -6.50
N PHE A 215 -21.61 17.92 -5.36
CA PHE A 215 -22.21 18.33 -4.11
C PHE A 215 -22.74 19.76 -4.18
N VAL A 216 -21.93 20.71 -4.67
CA VAL A 216 -22.34 22.11 -4.86
C VAL A 216 -23.50 22.20 -5.84
N TYR A 217 -23.42 21.49 -6.96
CA TYR A 217 -24.51 21.44 -7.95
C TYR A 217 -25.84 20.93 -7.32
N CYS A 218 -25.79 19.82 -6.57
CA CYS A 218 -26.96 19.27 -5.89
C CYS A 218 -27.47 20.18 -4.77
N ALA A 219 -26.58 20.83 -4.00
CA ALA A 219 -26.96 21.75 -2.93
C ALA A 219 -27.68 22.99 -3.49
N ILE A 220 -27.18 23.56 -4.60
CA ILE A 220 -27.86 24.66 -5.30
C ILE A 220 -29.27 24.23 -5.72
N ARG A 221 -29.40 23.05 -6.34
CA ARG A 221 -30.68 22.58 -6.89
C ARG A 221 -31.70 22.13 -5.84
N GLU A 222 -31.26 21.50 -4.75
CA GLU A 222 -32.15 20.82 -3.79
C GLU A 222 -32.32 21.55 -2.47
N VAL A 223 -31.46 22.52 -2.17
CA VAL A 223 -31.52 23.31 -0.93
C VAL A 223 -31.73 24.78 -1.26
N ILE A 224 -30.85 25.38 -2.06
CA ILE A 224 -30.91 26.83 -2.34
C ILE A 224 -32.15 27.17 -3.19
N TYR A 225 -32.40 26.45 -4.28
CA TYR A 225 -33.53 26.74 -5.16
C TYR A 225 -34.89 26.65 -4.45
N PRO A 226 -35.24 25.58 -3.70
CA PRO A 226 -36.49 25.52 -2.92
C PRO A 226 -36.58 26.56 -1.80
N TYR A 227 -35.44 26.98 -1.25
CA TYR A 227 -35.39 28.04 -0.24
C TYR A 227 -35.71 29.41 -0.84
N VAL A 228 -35.12 29.74 -1.99
CA VAL A 228 -35.32 31.03 -2.67
C VAL A 228 -36.72 31.14 -3.27
N THR A 229 -37.22 30.08 -3.94
CA THR A 229 -38.50 30.13 -4.66
C THR A 229 -39.71 29.83 -3.77
N GLY A 230 -39.60 28.84 -2.88
CA GLY A 230 -40.70 28.33 -2.08
C GLY A 230 -40.62 28.66 -0.59
N LYS A 231 -39.54 29.30 -0.11
CA LYS A 231 -39.26 29.55 1.32
C LYS A 231 -39.35 28.29 2.20
N THR A 232 -39.00 27.14 1.63
CA THR A 232 -39.00 25.85 2.35
C THR A 232 -37.61 25.49 2.82
N ASP A 233 -37.49 25.03 4.08
CA ASP A 233 -36.23 24.48 4.58
C ASP A 233 -36.07 23.02 4.12
N SER A 234 -35.05 22.78 3.31
CA SER A 234 -34.65 21.46 2.82
C SER A 234 -33.20 21.10 3.18
N THR A 235 -32.60 21.78 4.15
CA THR A 235 -31.19 21.59 4.55
C THR A 235 -30.88 20.16 5.02
N TYR A 236 -31.87 19.45 5.61
CA TYR A 236 -31.74 18.04 6.00
C TYR A 236 -31.33 17.10 4.85
N ARG A 237 -31.53 17.51 3.59
CA ARG A 237 -31.11 16.74 2.40
C ARG A 237 -29.59 16.62 2.28
N LEU A 238 -28.83 17.54 2.86
CA LEU A 238 -27.36 17.55 2.82
C LEU A 238 -26.73 16.30 3.43
N VAL A 239 -27.38 15.66 4.41
CA VAL A 239 -26.80 14.55 5.18
C VAL A 239 -26.83 13.22 4.42
N VAL A 240 -27.94 12.91 3.74
CA VAL A 240 -28.13 11.59 3.10
C VAL A 240 -28.63 11.69 1.67
N SER A 241 -29.56 12.61 1.37
CA SER A 241 -30.14 12.69 0.03
C SER A 241 -29.16 13.18 -1.02
N ILE A 242 -28.36 14.20 -0.70
CA ILE A 242 -27.35 14.76 -1.60
C ILE A 242 -26.16 13.80 -1.77
N PRO A 243 -25.55 13.25 -0.70
CA PRO A 243 -24.51 12.23 -0.84
C PRO A 243 -24.96 11.02 -1.66
N ASN A 244 -26.22 10.56 -1.51
CA ASN A 244 -26.76 9.45 -2.31
C ASN A 244 -27.06 9.82 -3.78
N ARG A 245 -26.78 11.05 -4.21
CA ARG A 245 -26.73 11.46 -5.62
C ARG A 245 -25.29 11.66 -6.09
N VAL A 246 -24.44 12.24 -5.25
CA VAL A 246 -23.03 12.49 -5.56
C VAL A 246 -22.26 11.18 -5.70
N PHE A 247 -22.35 10.27 -4.72
CA PHE A 247 -21.58 9.02 -4.71
C PHE A 247 -21.79 8.13 -5.94
N PRO A 248 -23.03 7.80 -6.39
CA PRO A 248 -23.20 6.99 -7.59
C PRO A 248 -22.69 7.67 -8.86
N ILE A 249 -22.86 9.00 -8.99
CA ILE A 249 -22.36 9.75 -10.16
C ILE A 249 -20.83 9.74 -10.17
N THR A 250 -20.19 9.99 -9.04
CA THR A 250 -18.72 9.92 -8.92
C THR A 250 -18.22 8.50 -9.20
N ALA A 251 -18.87 7.47 -8.65
CA ALA A 251 -18.51 6.07 -8.89
C ALA A 251 -18.56 5.72 -10.38
N LEU A 252 -19.67 6.05 -11.06
CA LEU A 252 -19.86 5.77 -12.47
C LEU A 252 -18.88 6.56 -13.36
N THR A 253 -18.63 7.82 -13.03
CA THR A 253 -17.66 8.67 -13.74
C THR A 253 -16.25 8.10 -13.62
N LEU A 254 -15.82 7.75 -12.40
CA LEU A 254 -14.50 7.16 -12.19
C LEU A 254 -14.37 5.79 -12.88
N LEU A 255 -15.42 4.95 -12.84
CA LEU A 255 -15.45 3.68 -13.56
C LEU A 255 -15.30 3.87 -15.08
N ALA A 256 -15.98 4.86 -15.66
CA ALA A 256 -15.80 5.19 -17.08
C ALA A 256 -14.34 5.62 -17.38
N LEU A 257 -13.73 6.40 -16.48
CA LEU A 257 -12.33 6.83 -16.59
C LEU A 257 -11.30 5.69 -16.41
N VAL A 258 -11.69 4.53 -15.88
CA VAL A 258 -10.84 3.32 -15.88
C VAL A 258 -10.69 2.75 -17.29
N TYR A 259 -11.78 2.74 -18.07
CA TYR A 259 -11.82 2.10 -19.39
C TYR A 259 -11.47 3.06 -20.54
N LEU A 260 -11.75 4.35 -20.39
CA LEU A 260 -11.46 5.39 -21.39
C LEU A 260 -10.02 5.41 -21.92
N PRO A 261 -8.94 5.32 -21.10
CA PRO A 261 -7.58 5.36 -21.64
C PRO A 261 -7.26 4.14 -22.51
N GLY A 262 -7.92 3.00 -22.28
CA GLY A 262 -7.81 1.83 -23.15
C GLY A 262 -8.37 2.08 -24.55
N ILE A 263 -9.48 2.80 -24.66
CA ILE A 263 -10.10 3.18 -25.93
C ILE A 263 -9.21 4.20 -26.66
N LEU A 264 -8.74 5.23 -25.96
CA LEU A 264 -7.82 6.23 -26.52
C LEU A 264 -6.51 5.60 -27.00
N ALA A 265 -5.95 4.66 -26.24
CA ALA A 265 -4.77 3.91 -26.64
C ALA A 265 -5.01 3.08 -27.91
N ALA A 266 -6.18 2.45 -28.05
CA ALA A 266 -6.54 1.69 -29.25
C ALA A 266 -6.66 2.59 -30.48
N ILE A 267 -7.36 3.72 -30.37
CA ILE A 267 -7.48 4.72 -31.46
C ILE A 267 -6.09 5.21 -31.88
N LEU A 268 -5.23 5.53 -30.91
CA LEU A 268 -3.88 6.02 -31.18
C LEU A 268 -2.97 4.97 -31.83
N GLN A 269 -3.12 3.70 -31.45
CA GLN A 269 -2.40 2.59 -32.08
C GLN A 269 -2.84 2.38 -33.53
N LEU A 270 -4.15 2.44 -33.82
CA LEU A 270 -4.69 2.35 -35.17
C LEU A 270 -4.20 3.50 -36.05
N TYR A 271 -4.27 4.74 -35.54
CA TYR A 271 -3.77 5.92 -36.25
C TYR A 271 -2.26 5.84 -36.58
N ARG A 272 -1.46 5.27 -35.68
CA ARG A 272 0.00 5.12 -35.89
C ARG A 272 0.38 3.93 -36.77
N GLY A 273 -0.53 2.97 -36.99
CA GLY A 273 -0.25 1.72 -37.67
C GLY A 273 0.76 0.80 -36.94
N THR A 274 1.13 1.11 -35.69
CA THR A 274 2.12 0.32 -34.93
C THR A 274 1.90 0.42 -33.42
N LYS A 275 2.09 -0.71 -32.71
CA LYS A 275 2.05 -0.79 -31.25
C LYS A 275 3.37 -0.43 -30.57
N TYR A 276 4.47 -0.32 -31.33
CA TYR A 276 5.82 -0.18 -30.79
C TYR A 276 6.21 1.27 -30.46
N ARG A 277 5.38 2.25 -30.82
CA ARG A 277 5.59 3.65 -30.45
C ARG A 277 5.06 3.93 -29.04
N ARG A 278 5.92 4.50 -28.18
CA ARG A 278 5.57 4.91 -26.80
C ARG A 278 4.35 5.82 -26.78
N PHE A 279 3.48 5.64 -25.79
CA PHE A 279 2.35 6.54 -25.56
C PHE A 279 2.82 7.92 -25.10
N PRO A 280 2.04 8.99 -25.34
CA PRO A 280 2.27 10.27 -24.69
C PRO A 280 2.31 10.10 -23.16
N ASN A 281 3.21 10.83 -22.49
CA ASN A 281 3.46 10.64 -21.06
C ASN A 281 2.17 10.69 -20.22
N TRP A 282 1.25 11.62 -20.50
CA TRP A 282 -0.01 11.74 -19.73
C TRP A 282 -0.89 10.48 -19.82
N LEU A 283 -0.94 9.82 -20.98
CA LEU A 283 -1.74 8.62 -21.20
C LEU A 283 -1.10 7.41 -20.51
N ASP A 284 0.23 7.33 -20.54
CA ASP A 284 1.00 6.28 -19.88
C ASP A 284 0.82 6.32 -18.36
N HIS A 285 0.96 7.50 -17.74
CA HIS A 285 0.70 7.69 -16.31
C HIS A 285 -0.76 7.34 -15.93
N TRP A 286 -1.73 7.76 -16.75
CA TRP A 286 -3.13 7.41 -16.50
C TRP A 286 -3.39 5.90 -16.60
N MET A 287 -2.74 5.20 -17.54
CA MET A 287 -2.85 3.75 -17.70
C MET A 287 -2.33 2.97 -16.48
N LEU A 288 -1.34 3.52 -15.76
CA LEU A 288 -0.81 2.96 -14.51
C LEU A 288 -1.77 3.14 -13.31
N CYS A 289 -2.57 4.21 -13.31
CA CYS A 289 -3.52 4.53 -12.23
C CYS A 289 -4.89 3.83 -12.33
N ARG A 290 -5.12 3.00 -13.36
CA ARG A 290 -6.43 2.36 -13.61
C ARG A 290 -6.93 1.52 -12.44
N LYS A 291 -6.04 0.76 -11.80
CA LYS A 291 -6.38 -0.07 -10.63
C LYS A 291 -6.89 0.81 -9.49
N GLN A 292 -6.19 1.89 -9.20
CA GLN A 292 -6.51 2.80 -8.10
C GLN A 292 -7.81 3.57 -8.37
N LEU A 293 -8.02 4.04 -9.61
CA LEU A 293 -9.30 4.64 -10.02
C LEU A 293 -10.48 3.67 -9.83
N GLY A 294 -10.32 2.41 -10.25
CA GLY A 294 -11.35 1.39 -10.11
C GLY A 294 -11.69 1.08 -8.64
N LEU A 295 -10.68 1.01 -7.77
CA LEU A 295 -10.88 0.79 -6.33
C LEU A 295 -11.56 1.98 -5.63
N VAL A 296 -11.20 3.23 -5.99
CA VAL A 296 -11.89 4.42 -5.47
C VAL A 296 -13.34 4.44 -5.96
N ALA A 297 -13.58 4.13 -7.23
CA ALA A 297 -14.93 4.02 -7.80
C ALA A 297 -15.77 2.95 -7.08
N LEU A 298 -15.20 1.79 -6.77
CA LEU A 298 -15.86 0.73 -5.99
C LEU A 298 -16.23 1.22 -4.59
N GLY A 299 -15.35 1.99 -3.93
CA GLY A 299 -15.65 2.60 -2.62
C GLY A 299 -16.87 3.51 -2.66
N PHE A 300 -17.00 4.37 -3.68
CA PHE A 300 -18.19 5.21 -3.85
C PHE A 300 -19.45 4.40 -4.20
N ALA A 301 -19.32 3.34 -5.01
CA ALA A 301 -20.44 2.44 -5.31
C ALA A 301 -20.93 1.71 -4.04
N PHE A 302 -20.01 1.29 -3.18
CA PHE A 302 -20.33 0.67 -1.89
C PHE A 302 -21.06 1.64 -0.96
N LEU A 303 -20.61 2.90 -0.88
CA LEU A 303 -21.33 3.95 -0.15
C LEU A 303 -22.73 4.17 -0.71
N HIS A 304 -22.89 4.24 -2.04
CA HIS A 304 -24.20 4.37 -2.67
C HIS A 304 -25.14 3.21 -2.31
N ALA A 305 -24.64 1.97 -2.32
CA ALA A 305 -25.42 0.79 -1.93
C ALA A 305 -25.92 0.92 -0.48
N ILE A 306 -25.05 1.26 0.47
CA ILE A 306 -25.44 1.46 1.88
C ILE A 306 -26.47 2.58 2.02
N TYR A 307 -26.23 3.75 1.43
CA TYR A 307 -27.14 4.90 1.53
C TYR A 307 -28.51 4.59 0.93
N THR A 308 -28.57 3.75 -0.10
CA THR A 308 -29.80 3.31 -0.74
C THR A 308 -30.55 2.28 0.11
N LEU A 309 -29.86 1.32 0.70
CA LEU A 309 -30.47 0.31 1.59
C LEU A 309 -31.06 0.92 2.87
N VAL A 310 -30.50 2.03 3.36
CA VAL A 310 -30.98 2.73 4.57
C VAL A 310 -32.20 3.63 4.29
N ILE A 311 -32.60 3.85 3.03
CA ILE A 311 -33.73 4.73 2.65
C ILE A 311 -35.01 4.48 3.48
N PRO A 312 -35.50 3.23 3.68
CA PRO A 312 -36.75 2.96 4.41
C PRO A 312 -36.69 3.32 5.90
N ILE A 313 -35.50 3.43 6.49
CA ILE A 313 -35.31 3.72 7.91
C ILE A 313 -35.40 5.23 8.19
N ARG A 314 -35.14 6.06 7.18
CA ARG A 314 -35.06 7.53 7.32
C ARG A 314 -36.41 8.15 7.68
N TYR A 315 -36.39 9.06 8.65
CA TYR A 315 -37.57 9.80 9.10
C TYR A 315 -38.34 10.46 7.95
N TYR A 316 -37.65 11.22 7.08
CA TYR A 316 -38.28 11.92 5.96
C TYR A 316 -39.07 10.98 5.03
N VAL A 317 -38.53 9.78 4.77
CA VAL A 317 -39.17 8.80 3.88
C VAL A 317 -40.41 8.22 4.56
N ARG A 318 -40.32 7.84 5.84
CA ARG A 318 -41.44 7.33 6.63
C ARG A 318 -42.56 8.37 6.77
N TRP A 319 -42.20 9.61 7.10
CA TRP A 319 -43.13 10.72 7.18
C TRP A 319 -43.83 10.97 5.84
N ARG A 320 -43.09 10.98 4.73
CA ARG A 320 -43.64 11.20 3.38
C ARG A 320 -44.61 10.10 2.96
N LEU A 321 -44.26 8.83 3.19
CA LEU A 321 -45.13 7.69 2.90
C LEU A 321 -46.42 7.75 3.73
N ARG A 322 -46.30 7.95 5.05
CA ARG A 322 -47.46 8.07 5.95
C ARG A 322 -48.36 9.25 5.54
N ASN A 323 -47.78 10.41 5.25
CA ASN A 323 -48.54 11.58 4.83
C ASN A 323 -49.28 11.35 3.50
N ALA A 324 -48.63 10.69 2.54
CA ALA A 324 -49.26 10.31 1.26
C ALA A 324 -50.44 9.34 1.48
N THR A 325 -50.25 8.29 2.29
CA THR A 325 -51.32 7.33 2.62
C THR A 325 -52.51 7.99 3.32
N ILE A 326 -52.25 8.85 4.32
CA ILE A 326 -53.31 9.58 5.03
C ILE A 326 -54.05 10.52 4.08
N THR A 327 -53.34 11.26 3.23
CA THR A 327 -53.94 12.19 2.26
C THR A 327 -54.82 11.43 1.27
N GLN A 328 -54.37 10.27 0.79
CA GLN A 328 -55.13 9.42 -0.11
C GLN A 328 -56.42 8.92 0.53
N ALA A 329 -56.35 8.44 1.78
CA ALA A 329 -57.51 7.98 2.54
C ALA A 329 -58.54 9.11 2.77
N LEU A 330 -58.08 10.32 3.12
CA LEU A 330 -58.95 11.47 3.36
C LEU A 330 -59.59 12.03 2.08
N THR A 331 -58.89 11.94 0.95
CA THR A 331 -59.38 12.48 -0.34
C THR A 331 -60.20 11.46 -1.13
N ASN A 332 -60.31 10.21 -0.65
CA ASN A 332 -61.01 9.09 -1.29
C ASN A 332 -60.62 8.92 -2.78
N LYS A 333 -59.34 9.14 -3.08
CA LYS A 333 -58.77 9.00 -4.42
C LYS A 333 -58.00 7.70 -4.54
N ASP A 334 -58.41 6.82 -5.44
CA ASP A 334 -57.68 5.60 -5.74
C ASP A 334 -56.56 5.86 -6.74
N SER A 335 -55.39 5.25 -6.49
CA SER A 335 -54.26 5.23 -7.42
C SER A 335 -54.13 3.80 -7.95
N PRO A 336 -54.65 3.50 -9.15
CA PRO A 336 -54.58 2.14 -9.69
C PRO A 336 -53.13 1.72 -9.89
N PHE A 337 -52.86 0.44 -9.67
CA PHE A 337 -51.52 -0.12 -9.83
C PHE A 337 -51.07 -0.02 -11.29
N SER A 338 -49.99 0.73 -11.53
CA SER A 338 -49.37 0.85 -12.84
C SER A 338 -48.29 -0.21 -13.03
N SER A 339 -48.58 -1.23 -13.84
CA SER A 339 -47.62 -2.28 -14.16
C SER A 339 -46.35 -1.73 -14.84
N SER A 340 -46.48 -0.68 -15.65
CA SER A 340 -45.32 -0.06 -16.32
C SER A 340 -44.34 0.56 -15.32
N THR A 341 -44.85 1.25 -14.29
CA THR A 341 -44.01 1.83 -13.23
C THR A 341 -43.36 0.75 -12.37
N ALA A 342 -44.07 -0.34 -12.10
CA ALA A 342 -43.53 -1.48 -11.37
C ALA A 342 -42.35 -2.13 -12.12
N TRP A 343 -42.51 -2.41 -13.42
CA TRP A 343 -41.43 -2.92 -14.27
C TRP A 343 -40.21 -2.03 -14.26
N LEU A 344 -40.39 -0.71 -14.42
CA LEU A 344 -39.27 0.22 -14.41
C LEU A 344 -38.53 0.20 -13.06
N SER A 345 -39.28 0.24 -11.96
CA SER A 345 -38.75 0.24 -10.60
C SER A 345 -37.89 -1.00 -10.31
N ASP A 346 -38.42 -2.17 -10.64
CA ASP A 346 -37.74 -3.43 -10.35
C ASP A 346 -36.55 -3.65 -11.29
N SER A 347 -36.64 -3.19 -12.55
CA SER A 347 -35.58 -3.35 -13.54
C SER A 347 -34.30 -2.61 -13.17
N TYR A 348 -34.37 -1.31 -12.82
CA TYR A 348 -33.15 -0.57 -12.49
C TYR A 348 -32.52 -1.09 -11.18
N LEU A 349 -33.34 -1.57 -10.25
CA LEU A 349 -32.85 -2.14 -8.99
C LEU A 349 -32.10 -3.45 -9.25
N ALA A 350 -32.69 -4.35 -10.04
CA ALA A 350 -32.07 -5.62 -10.43
C ALA A 350 -30.74 -5.40 -11.19
N LEU A 351 -30.73 -4.47 -12.15
CA LEU A 351 -29.52 -4.11 -12.90
C LEU A 351 -28.45 -3.49 -11.99
N GLY A 352 -28.85 -2.64 -11.04
CA GLY A 352 -27.94 -2.06 -10.05
C GLY A 352 -27.30 -3.12 -9.15
N ILE A 353 -28.07 -4.10 -8.69
CA ILE A 353 -27.58 -5.22 -7.88
C ILE A 353 -26.56 -6.06 -8.67
N LEU A 354 -26.91 -6.45 -9.91
CA LEU A 354 -26.02 -7.23 -10.76
C LEU A 354 -24.73 -6.47 -11.09
N GLY A 355 -24.85 -5.20 -11.47
CA GLY A 355 -23.70 -4.34 -11.78
C GLY A 355 -22.77 -4.18 -10.57
N PHE A 356 -23.33 -3.99 -9.37
CA PHE A 356 -22.56 -3.89 -8.14
C PHE A 356 -21.87 -5.21 -7.75
N PHE A 357 -22.55 -6.36 -7.92
CA PHE A 357 -21.97 -7.68 -7.71
C PHE A 357 -20.72 -7.91 -8.59
N LEU A 358 -20.84 -7.61 -9.89
CA LEU A 358 -19.71 -7.70 -10.81
C LEU A 358 -18.58 -6.72 -10.46
N PHE A 359 -18.93 -5.53 -9.97
CA PHE A 359 -17.94 -4.56 -9.52
C PHE A 359 -17.18 -5.04 -8.28
N LEU A 360 -17.85 -5.69 -7.33
CA LEU A 360 -17.19 -6.34 -6.18
C LEU A 360 -16.23 -7.44 -6.64
N LEU A 361 -16.61 -8.24 -7.65
CA LEU A 361 -15.74 -9.26 -8.22
C LEU A 361 -14.44 -8.68 -8.82
N LEU A 362 -14.53 -7.53 -9.50
CA LEU A 362 -13.36 -6.77 -9.95
C LEU A 362 -12.47 -6.29 -8.78
N GLY A 363 -13.09 -5.89 -7.67
CA GLY A 363 -12.39 -5.52 -6.44
C GLY A 363 -11.65 -6.70 -5.81
N ILE A 364 -12.30 -7.85 -5.69
CA ILE A 364 -11.72 -9.07 -5.10
C ILE A 364 -10.51 -9.52 -5.92
N THR A 365 -10.62 -9.54 -7.25
CA THR A 365 -9.50 -9.90 -8.14
C THR A 365 -8.37 -8.87 -8.16
N SER A 366 -8.57 -7.69 -7.58
CA SER A 366 -7.53 -6.66 -7.41
C SER A 366 -6.66 -6.88 -6.16
N LEU A 367 -7.05 -7.79 -5.26
CA LEU A 367 -6.23 -8.19 -4.10
C LEU A 367 -4.95 -8.89 -4.57
N PRO A 368 -3.76 -8.54 -4.06
CA PRO A 368 -2.51 -9.17 -4.47
C PRO A 368 -2.51 -10.69 -4.29
N SER A 369 -3.08 -11.20 -3.20
CA SER A 369 -3.19 -12.64 -2.92
C SER A 369 -3.98 -13.37 -4.01
N VAL A 370 -5.10 -12.79 -4.48
CA VAL A 370 -5.94 -13.38 -5.54
C VAL A 370 -5.27 -13.20 -6.90
N SER A 371 -4.78 -12.00 -7.20
CA SER A 371 -4.14 -11.71 -8.49
C SER A 371 -2.90 -12.56 -8.77
N ASN A 372 -2.20 -13.02 -7.72
CA ASN A 372 -1.03 -13.89 -7.86
C ASN A 372 -1.40 -15.37 -8.06
N MET A 373 -2.64 -15.78 -7.77
CA MET A 373 -3.13 -17.15 -7.98
C MET A 373 -3.78 -17.37 -9.34
N VAL A 374 -4.12 -16.28 -10.04
CA VAL A 374 -4.89 -16.29 -11.28
C VAL A 374 -3.96 -16.07 -12.47
N ASN A 375 -4.10 -16.87 -13.53
CA ASN A 375 -3.26 -16.71 -14.71
C ASN A 375 -3.67 -15.46 -15.53
N TRP A 376 -2.81 -15.01 -16.46
CA TRP A 376 -3.06 -13.77 -17.21
C TRP A 376 -4.34 -13.81 -18.06
N ARG A 377 -4.78 -14.99 -18.54
CA ARG A 377 -6.01 -15.15 -19.33
C ARG A 377 -7.25 -14.96 -18.46
N GLU A 378 -7.29 -15.61 -17.31
CA GLU A 378 -8.36 -15.46 -16.32
C GLU A 378 -8.43 -14.04 -15.77
N PHE A 379 -7.28 -13.46 -15.40
CA PHE A 379 -7.20 -12.07 -14.93
C PHE A 379 -7.75 -11.10 -15.98
N ARG A 380 -7.38 -11.31 -17.25
CA ARG A 380 -7.88 -10.49 -18.36
C ARG A 380 -9.37 -10.71 -18.62
N PHE A 381 -9.88 -11.93 -18.51
CA PHE A 381 -11.30 -12.24 -18.66
C PHE A 381 -12.13 -11.45 -17.63
N VAL A 382 -11.69 -11.45 -16.38
CA VAL A 382 -12.40 -10.72 -15.31
C VAL A 382 -12.23 -9.20 -15.44
N GLN A 383 -11.00 -8.70 -15.65
CA GLN A 383 -10.72 -7.26 -15.65
C GLN A 383 -11.05 -6.54 -16.97
N LYS A 384 -11.18 -7.30 -18.06
CA LYS A 384 -11.53 -6.82 -19.40
C LYS A 384 -12.41 -7.86 -20.12
N PRO A 385 -13.69 -8.01 -19.73
CA PRO A 385 -14.62 -8.92 -20.39
C PRO A 385 -15.09 -8.30 -21.72
N GLN A 386 -14.19 -8.14 -22.69
CA GLN A 386 -14.47 -7.90 -24.12
C GLN A 386 -13.14 -7.83 -24.89
N ARG A 387 -12.61 -8.99 -25.24
CA ARG A 387 -12.18 -9.25 -26.61
C ARG A 387 -12.70 -10.63 -26.96
N CYS A 388 -13.79 -10.69 -27.73
CA CYS A 388 -14.02 -11.85 -28.58
C CYS A 388 -12.74 -12.00 -29.41
N HIS A 389 -12.05 -13.13 -29.23
CA HIS A 389 -11.10 -13.61 -30.22
C HIS A 389 -11.93 -13.90 -31.46
N HIS A 390 -11.87 -13.02 -32.45
CA HIS A 390 -12.03 -13.48 -33.82
C HIS A 390 -10.65 -13.99 -34.22
N ASP A 391 -10.56 -15.31 -34.26
CA ASP A 391 -9.50 -16.05 -34.94
C ASP A 391 -9.48 -15.71 -36.44
#